data_AF-S9W0T3-F1
#
_entry.id   AF-S9W0T3-F1
#
_cell.length_a   1.000
_cell.length_b   1.000
_cell.length_c   1.000
_cell.angle_alpha   90.00
_cell.angle_beta   90.00
_cell.angle_gamma   90.00
#
_symmetry.space_group_name_H-M   'P 1'
#
loop_
_entity.id
_entity.type
_entity.pdbx_description
1 polymer ?
#
loop_
_entity_poly.entity_id
_entity_poly.type
_entity_poly.pdbx_seq_one_letter_code
_entity_poly.pdbx_strand_id
1 'polypeptide(L)'
;MQQSQRQNVVQLIRFFAIFVVGLGAIYTTYLYTNWILALCFYFFLWKMGAFNFIDLMFSFMVNRSDMESYTNALRRADIMAEPIAKKLTEKGENEYLSYASSCMQGWRRAMEDAHTLQLLDTGGFFGVYDGHSGSGTAQFCGDNMFDFVSRTAAYGMGDYKKALYDGFVSIDKHLFNAPSPQRSGCTAVVLLVEEDQLYCANAGDSRCV
;
A
#
# COMPACT_ATOMS: atom_id res chain seq x y z
N MET A 1 1.65 -20.27 -9.83
CA MET A 1 1.07 -19.69 -11.07
C MET A 1 1.60 -20.32 -12.36
N GLN A 2 2.93 -20.42 -12.59
CA GLN A 2 3.48 -20.98 -13.85
C GLN A 2 3.06 -22.43 -14.16
N GLN A 3 2.95 -23.29 -13.14
CA GLN A 3 2.59 -24.71 -13.32
C GLN A 3 1.12 -24.90 -13.75
N SER A 4 0.22 -24.04 -13.25
CA SER A 4 -1.19 -23.98 -13.65
C SER A 4 -1.36 -23.46 -15.08
N GLN A 5 -0.61 -22.43 -15.48
CA GLN A 5 -0.64 -21.94 -16.86
C GLN A 5 -0.18 -22.98 -17.88
N ARG A 6 0.84 -23.79 -17.54
CA ARG A 6 1.33 -24.85 -18.42
C ARG A 6 0.29 -25.96 -18.66
N GLN A 7 -0.46 -26.33 -17.62
CA GLN A 7 -1.55 -27.31 -17.74
C GLN A 7 -2.70 -26.79 -18.60
N ASN A 8 -3.05 -25.50 -18.47
CA ASN A 8 -4.11 -24.87 -19.25
C ASN A 8 -3.79 -24.83 -20.76
N VAL A 9 -2.54 -24.56 -21.13
CA VAL A 9 -2.10 -24.55 -22.54
C VAL A 9 -2.20 -25.95 -23.16
N VAL A 10 -1.78 -26.99 -22.43
CA VAL A 10 -1.87 -28.38 -22.91
C VAL A 10 -3.33 -28.81 -23.10
N GLN A 11 -4.23 -28.43 -22.19
CA GLN A 11 -5.67 -28.70 -22.33
C GLN A 11 -6.28 -27.96 -23.52
N LEU A 12 -5.93 -26.69 -23.73
CA LEU A 12 -6.41 -25.90 -24.86
C LEU A 12 -6.02 -26.54 -26.21
N ILE A 13 -4.75 -26.96 -26.35
CA ILE A 13 -4.26 -27.62 -27.56
C ILE A 13 -5.02 -28.94 -27.81
N ARG A 14 -5.27 -29.73 -26.77
CA ARG A 14 -6.03 -30.98 -26.89
C ARG A 14 -7.47 -30.74 -27.34
N PHE A 15 -8.17 -29.79 -26.74
CA PHE A 15 -9.56 -29.49 -27.12
C PHE A 15 -9.66 -28.87 -28.52
N PHE A 16 -8.69 -28.05 -28.93
CA PHE A 16 -8.61 -27.53 -30.30
C PHE A 16 -8.45 -28.66 -31.32
N ALA A 17 -7.56 -29.61 -31.07
CA ALA A 17 -7.34 -30.75 -31.95
C ALA A 17 -8.61 -31.60 -32.11
N ILE A 18 -9.31 -31.88 -31.00
CA ILE A 18 -10.58 -32.62 -31.01
C ILE A 18 -11.65 -31.86 -31.80
N PHE A 19 -11.73 -30.53 -31.64
CA PHE A 19 -12.69 -29.69 -32.37
C PHE A 19 -12.46 -29.73 -33.88
N VAL A 20 -11.22 -29.55 -34.34
CA VAL A 20 -10.88 -29.55 -35.78
C VAL A 20 -11.09 -30.94 -36.40
N VAL A 21 -10.66 -32.00 -35.72
CA VAL A 21 -10.87 -33.38 -36.19
C VAL A 21 -12.38 -33.71 -36.22
N GLY A 22 -13.14 -33.24 -35.23
CA GLY A 22 -14.60 -33.39 -35.19
C GLY A 22 -15.29 -32.76 -36.39
N LEU A 23 -14.94 -31.51 -36.74
CA LEU A 23 -15.46 -30.82 -37.93
C LEU A 23 -15.16 -31.59 -39.22
N GLY A 24 -13.93 -32.10 -39.36
CA GLY A 24 -13.54 -32.93 -40.49
C GLY A 24 -14.36 -34.22 -40.59
N ALA A 25 -14.56 -34.91 -39.46
CA ALA A 25 -15.32 -36.16 -39.42
C ALA A 25 -16.82 -35.96 -39.72
N ILE A 26 -17.41 -34.84 -39.28
CA ILE A 26 -18.79 -34.47 -39.63
C ILE A 26 -18.89 -34.21 -41.14
N TYR A 27 -17.95 -33.46 -41.71
CA TYR A 27 -17.92 -33.14 -43.14
C TYR A 27 -17.77 -34.40 -44.01
N THR A 28 -16.87 -35.32 -43.65
CA THR A 28 -16.73 -36.59 -44.37
C THR A 28 -17.99 -37.46 -44.25
N THR A 29 -18.60 -37.54 -43.05
CA THR A 29 -19.83 -38.32 -42.86
C THR A 29 -20.97 -37.77 -43.73
N TYR A 30 -21.09 -36.44 -43.83
CA TYR A 30 -22.03 -35.78 -44.72
C TYR A 30 -21.84 -36.15 -46.20
N LEU A 31 -20.58 -36.20 -46.67
CA LEU A 31 -20.26 -36.53 -48.06
C LEU A 31 -20.53 -38.00 -48.43
N TYR A 32 -20.28 -38.95 -47.52
CA TYR A 32 -20.30 -40.38 -47.83
C TYR A 32 -21.57 -41.13 -47.40
N THR A 33 -22.45 -40.50 -46.60
CA THR A 33 -23.65 -41.17 -46.09
C THR A 33 -24.93 -40.39 -46.41
N ASN A 34 -25.49 -39.68 -45.43
CA ASN A 34 -26.60 -38.76 -45.60
C ASN A 34 -26.55 -37.67 -44.52
N TRP A 35 -27.32 -36.60 -44.72
CA TRP A 35 -27.33 -35.45 -43.82
C TRP A 35 -27.89 -35.78 -42.42
N ILE A 36 -28.77 -36.78 -42.32
CA ILE A 36 -29.38 -37.21 -41.06
C ILE A 36 -28.33 -37.87 -40.16
N LEU A 37 -27.52 -38.79 -40.70
CA LEU A 37 -26.46 -39.46 -39.96
C LEU A 37 -25.34 -38.48 -39.58
N ALA A 38 -25.01 -37.52 -40.44
CA ALA A 38 -24.07 -36.45 -40.11
C ALA A 38 -24.57 -35.59 -38.94
N LEU A 39 -25.87 -35.27 -38.88
CA LEU A 39 -26.47 -34.57 -37.75
C LEU A 39 -26.46 -35.40 -36.46
N CYS A 40 -26.83 -36.69 -36.52
CA CYS A 40 -26.76 -37.57 -35.36
C CYS A 40 -25.33 -37.66 -34.81
N PHE A 41 -24.33 -37.74 -35.70
CA PHE A 41 -22.92 -37.78 -35.32
C PHE A 41 -22.43 -36.44 -34.74
N TYR A 42 -22.89 -35.31 -35.28
CA TYR A 42 -22.66 -33.98 -34.71
C TYR A 42 -23.17 -33.89 -33.25
N PHE A 43 -24.41 -34.33 -32.99
CA PHE A 43 -24.98 -34.34 -31.63
C PHE A 43 -24.21 -35.27 -30.69
N PHE A 44 -23.75 -36.42 -31.18
CA PHE A 44 -22.90 -37.33 -30.43
C PHE A 44 -21.56 -36.68 -30.05
N LEU A 45 -20.87 -36.06 -31.00
CA LEU A 45 -19.61 -35.33 -30.76
C LEU A 45 -19.80 -34.14 -29.81
N TRP A 46 -20.94 -33.45 -29.89
CA TRP A 46 -21.28 -32.39 -28.95
C TRP A 46 -21.41 -32.93 -27.52
N LYS A 47 -22.10 -34.05 -27.32
CA LYS A 47 -22.20 -34.71 -26.01
C LYS A 47 -20.86 -35.21 -25.48
N MET A 48 -19.92 -35.55 -26.37
CA MET A 48 -18.54 -35.91 -26.02
C MET A 48 -17.63 -34.70 -25.74
N GLY A 49 -18.16 -33.47 -25.79
CA GLY A 49 -17.43 -32.27 -25.42
C GLY A 49 -16.55 -31.69 -26.54
N ALA A 50 -16.83 -32.01 -27.81
CA ALA A 50 -16.09 -31.42 -28.94
C ALA A 50 -16.17 -29.88 -28.96
N PHE A 51 -17.22 -29.30 -28.38
CA PHE A 51 -17.41 -27.84 -28.27
C PHE A 51 -16.90 -27.23 -26.95
N ASN A 52 -16.35 -28.03 -26.03
CA ASN A 52 -15.73 -27.52 -24.80
C ASN A 52 -14.56 -26.57 -25.12
N PHE A 53 -13.97 -26.67 -26.32
CA PHE A 53 -13.00 -25.71 -26.83
C PHE A 53 -13.58 -24.30 -26.93
N ILE A 54 -14.82 -24.16 -27.42
CA ILE A 54 -15.49 -22.86 -27.57
C ILE A 54 -15.78 -22.27 -26.19
N ASP A 55 -16.28 -23.08 -25.25
CA ASP A 55 -16.52 -22.64 -23.87
C ASP A 55 -15.22 -22.22 -23.17
N LEU A 56 -14.12 -22.96 -23.39
CA LEU A 56 -12.80 -22.59 -22.87
C LEU A 56 -12.28 -21.29 -23.51
N MET A 57 -12.52 -21.07 -24.80
CA MET A 57 -12.18 -19.84 -25.49
C MET A 57 -13.00 -18.64 -24.99
N PHE A 58 -14.30 -18.81 -24.77
CA PHE A 58 -15.14 -17.79 -24.14
C PHE A 58 -14.67 -17.50 -22.71
N SER A 59 -14.41 -18.54 -21.92
CA SER A 59 -13.86 -18.38 -20.57
C SER A 59 -12.51 -17.67 -20.59
N PHE A 60 -11.62 -17.99 -21.53
CA PHE A 60 -10.32 -17.33 -21.64
C PHE A 60 -10.43 -15.87 -22.10
N MET A 61 -11.36 -15.56 -23.01
CA MET A 61 -11.63 -14.18 -23.46
C MET A 61 -12.25 -13.34 -22.34
N VAL A 62 -13.27 -13.86 -21.65
CA VAL A 62 -13.96 -13.18 -20.54
C VAL A 62 -13.03 -13.03 -19.33
N ASN A 63 -12.24 -14.03 -18.99
CA ASN A 63 -11.31 -13.95 -17.85
C ASN A 63 -10.13 -12.99 -18.13
N ARG A 64 -9.85 -12.66 -19.39
CA ARG A 64 -8.87 -11.60 -19.73
C ARG A 64 -9.43 -10.18 -19.59
N SER A 65 -10.74 -9.96 -19.60
CA SER A 65 -11.30 -8.62 -19.37
C SER A 65 -11.27 -8.20 -17.90
N ASP A 66 -11.29 -9.15 -16.96
CA ASP A 66 -11.25 -8.89 -15.51
C ASP A 66 -9.84 -8.83 -14.92
N MET A 67 -8.83 -9.24 -15.69
CA MET A 67 -7.42 -9.01 -15.35
C MET A 67 -7.06 -7.56 -15.68
N GLU A 68 -7.68 -6.62 -14.96
CA GLU A 68 -7.07 -5.32 -14.74
C GLU A 68 -5.64 -5.60 -14.27
N SER A 69 -4.66 -5.23 -15.09
CA SER A 69 -3.26 -5.61 -14.89
C SER A 69 -2.90 -5.43 -13.41
N TYR A 70 -2.44 -6.47 -12.73
CA TYR A 70 -2.10 -6.45 -11.30
C TYR A 70 -1.33 -5.18 -10.89
N THR A 71 -0.49 -4.69 -11.80
CA THR A 71 0.23 -3.41 -11.70
C THR A 71 -0.68 -2.18 -11.55
N ASN A 72 -1.81 -2.12 -12.26
CA ASN A 72 -2.82 -1.05 -12.14
C ASN A 72 -3.56 -1.11 -10.80
N ALA A 73 -3.88 -2.31 -10.30
CA ALA A 73 -4.46 -2.47 -8.97
C ALA A 73 -3.50 -2.00 -7.88
N LEU A 74 -2.22 -2.41 -7.96
CA LEU A 74 -1.14 -1.90 -7.10
C LEU A 74 -0.94 -0.39 -7.23
N ARG A 75 -1.12 0.17 -8.43
CA ARG A 75 -1.02 1.63 -8.65
C ARG A 75 -2.14 2.39 -7.98
N ARG A 76 -3.38 1.90 -8.06
CA ARG A 76 -4.53 2.50 -7.37
C ARG A 76 -4.44 2.36 -5.85
N ALA A 77 -3.84 1.28 -5.37
CA ALA A 77 -3.65 1.03 -3.94
C ALA A 77 -2.42 1.76 -3.35
N ASP A 78 -1.62 2.46 -4.16
CA ASP A 78 -0.34 3.06 -3.77
C ASP A 78 0.67 2.06 -3.15
N ILE A 79 0.71 0.84 -3.71
CA ILE A 79 1.54 -0.27 -3.25
C ILE A 79 2.55 -0.65 -4.33
N MET A 80 3.77 -1.03 -3.92
CA MET A 80 4.83 -1.53 -4.78
C MET A 80 4.78 -3.06 -4.93
N ALA A 81 5.51 -3.60 -5.92
CA ALA A 81 5.57 -5.05 -6.13
C ALA A 81 6.40 -5.78 -5.05
N GLU A 82 7.36 -5.08 -4.45
CA GLU A 82 8.22 -5.56 -3.37
C GLU A 82 8.44 -4.43 -2.36
N PRO A 83 8.65 -4.74 -1.07
CA PRO A 83 8.86 -3.73 -0.06
C PRO A 83 10.31 -3.24 -0.06
N ILE A 84 10.52 -1.95 0.20
CA ILE A 84 11.84 -1.43 0.56
C ILE A 84 12.09 -1.78 2.03
N ALA A 85 12.82 -2.88 2.23
CA ALA A 85 13.10 -3.44 3.56
C ALA A 85 14.23 -2.73 4.33
N LYS A 86 14.91 -1.76 3.70
CA LYS A 86 16.01 -1.01 4.33
C LYS A 86 15.49 -0.27 5.56
N LYS A 87 16.16 -0.47 6.70
CA LYS A 87 15.91 0.26 7.94
C LYS A 87 16.81 1.48 8.02
N LEU A 88 16.27 2.57 8.54
CA LEU A 88 17.05 3.63 9.15
C LEU A 88 16.83 3.48 10.65
N THR A 89 17.91 3.36 11.41
CA THR A 89 17.87 3.11 12.85
C THR A 89 18.77 4.12 13.54
N GLU A 90 18.22 4.78 14.55
CA GLU A 90 18.88 5.80 15.33
C GLU A 90 18.73 5.47 16.82
N LYS A 91 19.71 5.89 17.63
CA LYS A 91 19.69 5.70 19.08
C LYS A 91 20.52 6.78 19.75
N GLY A 92 20.19 7.08 21.00
CA GLY A 92 20.93 8.01 21.82
C GLY A 92 20.66 7.78 23.30
N GLU A 93 21.53 8.33 24.13
CA GLU A 93 21.43 8.24 25.59
C GLU A 93 21.99 9.51 26.25
N ASN A 94 21.40 9.90 27.38
CA ASN A 94 21.97 10.85 28.34
C ASN A 94 21.97 10.21 29.74
N GLU A 95 22.24 10.98 30.79
CA GLU A 95 22.29 10.49 32.17
C GLU A 95 20.96 9.89 32.67
N TYR A 96 19.84 10.33 32.11
CA TYR A 96 18.50 10.03 32.59
C TYR A 96 17.70 9.09 31.68
N LEU A 97 18.01 9.05 30.39
CA LEU A 97 17.18 8.43 29.37
C LEU A 97 17.98 7.88 28.20
N SER A 98 17.55 6.72 27.71
CA SER A 98 18.01 6.13 26.45
C SER A 98 16.83 5.98 25.49
N TYR A 99 17.05 6.25 24.20
CA TYR A 99 16.06 6.03 23.15
C TYR A 99 16.64 5.21 22.00
N ALA A 100 15.74 4.59 21.24
CA ALA A 100 16.03 4.02 19.93
C ALA A 100 14.81 4.19 19.02
N SER A 101 15.06 4.39 17.73
CA SER A 101 14.03 4.48 16.69
C SER A 101 14.44 3.65 15.48
N SER A 102 13.45 3.13 14.76
CA SER A 102 13.69 2.58 13.43
C SER A 102 12.49 2.84 12.52
N CYS A 103 12.76 3.37 11.32
CA CYS A 103 11.77 3.54 10.28
C CYS A 103 12.10 2.71 9.02
N MET A 104 11.06 2.40 8.24
CA MET A 104 11.14 1.63 7.00
C MET A 104 9.98 2.00 6.09
N GLN A 105 10.25 2.30 4.82
CA GLN A 105 9.21 2.60 3.83
C GLN A 105 8.26 1.42 3.57
N GLY A 106 8.79 0.20 3.52
CA GLY A 106 7.98 -0.98 3.25
C GLY A 106 7.36 -0.94 1.86
N TRP A 107 6.05 -1.18 1.78
CA TRP A 107 5.34 -1.40 0.52
C TRP A 107 4.86 -0.12 -0.18
N ARG A 108 4.90 1.04 0.49
CA ARG A 108 4.44 2.32 -0.07
C ARG A 108 5.41 2.85 -1.12
N ARG A 109 4.92 3.65 -2.08
CA ARG A 109 5.77 4.23 -3.13
C ARG A 109 6.74 5.30 -2.63
N ALA A 110 6.37 5.99 -1.56
CA ALA A 110 7.19 7.01 -0.90
C ALA A 110 7.21 6.77 0.61
N MET A 111 8.30 7.22 1.24
CA MET A 111 8.40 7.33 2.70
C MET A 111 7.92 8.73 3.09
N GLU A 112 6.75 8.81 3.70
CA GLU A 112 6.14 10.09 4.11
C GLU A 112 6.29 10.36 5.62
N ASP A 113 6.63 9.34 6.42
CA ASP A 113 6.84 9.53 7.86
C ASP A 113 8.13 10.31 8.17
N ALA A 114 8.09 10.99 9.30
CA ALA A 114 9.24 11.64 9.94
C ALA A 114 9.21 11.41 11.46
N HIS A 115 10.29 11.77 12.14
CA HIS A 115 10.40 11.67 13.59
C HIS A 115 11.25 12.79 14.19
N THR A 116 11.04 13.10 15.47
CA THR A 116 11.93 13.95 16.29
C THR A 116 12.53 13.07 17.38
N LEU A 117 13.86 13.13 17.55
CA LEU A 117 14.59 12.35 18.57
C LEU A 117 15.58 13.28 19.28
N GLN A 118 15.10 14.01 20.28
CA GLN A 118 15.90 15.04 20.95
C GLN A 118 16.07 14.73 22.43
N LEU A 119 17.31 14.62 22.88
CA LEU A 119 17.64 14.59 24.31
C LEU A 119 17.75 16.03 24.82
N LEU A 120 17.22 16.27 26.01
CA LEU A 120 17.27 17.54 26.72
C LEU A 120 18.11 17.37 28.01
N ASP A 121 18.46 18.48 28.65
CA ASP A 121 19.28 18.46 29.88
C ASP A 121 18.61 17.67 31.01
N THR A 122 17.30 17.81 31.13
CA THR A 122 16.46 17.23 32.20
C THR A 122 15.46 16.19 31.66
N GLY A 123 15.61 15.73 30.41
CA GLY A 123 14.67 14.78 29.82
C GLY A 123 14.85 14.59 28.32
N GLY A 124 13.75 14.64 27.56
CA GLY A 124 13.77 14.40 26.12
C GLY A 124 12.46 14.75 25.41
N PHE A 125 12.54 15.02 24.13
CA PHE A 125 11.42 15.29 23.25
C PHE A 125 11.43 14.33 22.06
N PHE A 126 10.37 13.54 21.95
CA PHE A 126 10.23 12.47 20.96
C PHE A 126 8.93 12.65 20.19
N GLY A 127 8.99 12.52 18.86
CA GLY A 127 7.82 12.69 18.01
C GLY A 127 7.80 11.70 16.85
N VAL A 128 6.61 11.25 16.47
CA VAL A 128 6.35 10.48 15.25
C VAL A 128 5.27 11.21 14.45
N TYR A 129 5.55 11.39 13.15
CA TYR A 129 4.69 12.14 12.23
C TYR A 129 4.41 11.27 11.01
N ASP A 130 3.17 10.76 10.89
CA ASP A 130 2.73 9.98 9.73
C ASP A 130 2.21 10.94 8.64
N GLY A 131 3.00 11.15 7.59
CA GLY A 131 2.69 12.05 6.49
C GLY A 131 1.65 11.49 5.52
N HIS A 132 0.85 12.37 4.91
CA HIS A 132 -0.07 11.99 3.86
C HIS A 132 -0.19 13.07 2.78
N SER A 133 -0.33 12.63 1.53
CA SER A 133 -0.35 13.49 0.33
C SER A 133 0.95 14.28 0.13
N GLY A 134 2.08 13.67 0.50
CA GLY A 134 3.42 14.24 0.49
C GLY A 134 4.07 14.20 1.88
N SER A 135 5.41 14.22 1.91
CA SER A 135 6.20 14.17 3.15
C SER A 135 6.52 15.54 3.75
N GLY A 136 6.20 16.63 3.04
CA GLY A 136 6.69 17.97 3.38
C GLY A 136 6.26 18.45 4.77
N THR A 137 4.98 18.28 5.12
CA THR A 137 4.45 18.65 6.43
C THR A 137 5.03 17.78 7.55
N ALA A 138 5.12 16.46 7.35
CA ALA A 138 5.71 15.56 8.34
C ALA A 138 7.19 15.88 8.60
N GLN A 139 7.98 16.11 7.54
CA GLN A 139 9.39 16.50 7.65
C GLN A 139 9.55 17.83 8.39
N PHE A 140 8.76 18.85 8.04
CA PHE A 140 8.82 20.14 8.73
C PHE A 140 8.50 20.01 10.22
N CYS A 141 7.47 19.24 10.58
CA CYS A 141 7.14 18.94 11.97
C CYS A 141 8.27 18.16 12.66
N GLY A 142 8.85 17.15 12.00
CA GLY A 142 9.99 16.37 12.49
C GLY A 142 11.17 17.25 12.89
N ASP A 143 11.48 18.23 12.05
CA ASP A 143 12.64 19.10 12.23
C ASP A 143 12.40 20.25 13.22
N ASN A 144 11.15 20.71 13.39
CA ASN A 144 10.86 21.99 14.06
C ASN A 144 9.88 21.92 15.24
N MET A 145 9.18 20.80 15.48
CA MET A 145 8.10 20.77 16.50
C MET A 145 8.60 21.17 17.89
N PHE A 146 9.77 20.68 18.32
CA PHE A 146 10.32 21.05 19.62
C PHE A 146 10.60 22.56 19.72
N ASP A 147 11.10 23.18 18.65
CA ASP A 147 11.36 24.63 18.60
C ASP A 147 10.08 25.44 18.77
N PHE A 148 8.97 25.01 18.16
CA PHE A 148 7.67 25.66 18.33
C PHE A 148 7.13 25.51 19.76
N VAL A 149 7.31 24.35 20.38
CA VAL A 149 6.86 24.07 21.75
C VAL A 149 7.71 24.83 22.78
N SER A 150 9.03 24.74 22.68
CA SER A 150 10.00 25.31 23.64
C SER A 150 10.00 26.84 23.66
N ARG A 151 9.64 27.49 22.55
CA ARG A 151 9.53 28.96 22.45
C ARG A 151 8.20 29.51 22.98
N THR A 152 7.25 28.67 23.38
CA THR A 152 6.00 29.17 23.97
C THR A 152 6.25 29.77 25.35
N ALA A 153 5.48 30.80 25.72
CA ALA A 153 5.55 31.37 27.06
C ALA A 153 5.18 30.33 28.14
N ALA A 154 4.27 29.39 27.82
CA ALA A 154 3.86 28.32 28.72
C ALA A 154 5.03 27.36 29.05
N TYR A 155 5.90 27.06 28.08
CA TYR A 155 7.09 26.23 28.32
C TYR A 155 8.01 26.86 29.35
N GLY A 156 8.32 28.15 29.21
CA GLY A 156 9.16 28.89 30.16
C GLY A 156 8.55 29.03 31.57
N MET A 157 7.24 28.81 31.73
CA MET A 157 6.56 28.79 33.02
C MET A 157 6.40 27.36 33.60
N GLY A 158 6.87 26.33 32.90
CA GLY A 158 6.68 24.93 33.29
C GLY A 158 5.26 24.38 33.05
N ASP A 159 4.41 25.11 32.33
CA ASP A 159 3.08 24.62 31.93
C ASP A 159 3.18 23.83 30.61
N TYR A 160 3.75 22.64 30.70
CA TYR A 160 4.05 21.82 29.52
C TYR A 160 2.81 21.33 28.76
N LYS A 161 1.68 21.15 29.43
CA LYS A 161 0.42 20.79 28.76
C LYS A 161 -0.04 21.90 27.83
N LYS A 162 -0.01 23.15 28.31
CA LYS A 162 -0.34 24.31 27.50
C LYS A 162 0.74 24.59 26.46
N ALA A 163 2.02 24.38 26.79
CA ALA A 163 3.12 24.54 25.84
C ALA A 163 2.98 23.62 24.62
N LEU A 164 2.65 22.35 24.84
CA LEU A 164 2.39 21.39 23.77
C LEU A 164 1.21 21.82 22.90
N TYR A 165 0.09 22.22 23.53
CA TYR A 165 -1.08 22.72 22.80
C TYR A 165 -0.75 23.97 21.96
N ASP A 166 -0.12 24.97 22.57
CA ASP A 166 0.25 26.22 21.91
C ASP A 166 1.28 25.98 20.78
N GLY A 167 2.21 25.04 20.97
CA GLY A 167 3.20 24.64 19.97
C GLY A 167 2.55 24.01 18.74
N PHE A 168 1.63 23.06 18.93
CA PHE A 168 0.86 22.43 17.84
C PHE A 168 0.04 23.47 17.06
N VAL A 169 -0.64 24.39 17.75
CA VAL A 169 -1.39 25.47 17.10
C VAL A 169 -0.46 26.42 16.35
N SER A 170 0.72 26.72 16.90
CA SER A 170 1.66 27.66 16.29
C SER A 170 2.33 27.11 15.05
N ILE A 171 2.74 25.84 15.05
CA ILE A 171 3.36 25.21 13.87
C ILE A 171 2.34 25.04 12.73
N ASP A 172 1.09 24.69 13.04
CA ASP A 172 0.01 24.60 12.04
C ASP A 172 -0.27 25.97 11.39
N LYS A 173 -0.37 27.03 12.21
CA LYS A 173 -0.49 28.41 11.69
C LYS A 173 0.71 28.81 10.84
N HIS A 174 1.92 28.39 11.21
CA HIS A 174 3.11 28.67 10.42
C HIS A 174 3.03 28.02 9.05
N LEU A 175 2.69 26.72 8.99
CA LEU A 175 2.52 25.97 7.75
C LEU A 175 1.42 26.55 6.87
N PHE A 176 0.30 26.97 7.46
CA PHE A 176 -0.81 27.60 6.74
C PHE A 176 -0.42 28.93 6.08
N ASN A 177 0.40 29.74 6.76
CA ASN A 177 0.82 31.06 6.28
C ASN A 177 2.12 31.03 5.45
N ALA A 178 2.70 29.86 5.21
CA ALA A 178 3.93 29.73 4.44
C ALA A 178 3.74 30.24 2.99
N PRO A 179 4.74 30.91 2.37
CA PRO A 179 4.61 31.45 1.00
C PRO A 179 4.27 30.39 -0.06
N SER A 180 4.66 29.14 0.19
CA SER A 180 4.24 27.97 -0.58
C SER A 180 3.62 26.97 0.40
N PRO A 181 2.29 27.05 0.61
CA PRO A 181 1.62 26.15 1.54
C PRO A 181 1.79 24.70 1.08
N GLN A 182 2.25 23.84 1.99
CA GLN A 182 2.30 22.41 1.74
C GLN A 182 0.88 21.90 1.52
N ARG A 183 0.67 21.12 0.46
CA ARG A 183 -0.60 20.40 0.23
C ARG A 183 -0.65 19.06 0.98
N SER A 184 0.45 18.68 1.61
CA SER A 184 0.54 17.50 2.47
C SER A 184 0.06 17.82 3.89
N GLY A 185 -0.37 16.79 4.59
CA GLY A 185 -0.63 16.84 6.04
C GLY A 185 0.20 15.79 6.76
N CYS A 186 0.13 15.77 8.08
CA CYS A 186 0.65 14.66 8.86
C CYS A 186 -0.17 14.47 10.15
N THR A 187 -0.11 13.27 10.70
CA THR A 187 -0.40 13.06 12.12
C THR A 187 0.77 13.58 12.95
N ALA A 188 0.56 13.75 14.25
CA ALA A 188 1.64 14.04 15.19
C ALA A 188 1.31 13.42 16.54
N VAL A 189 2.17 12.50 16.98
CA VAL A 189 2.21 12.06 18.38
C VAL A 189 3.55 12.42 18.96
N VAL A 190 3.54 13.11 20.09
CA VAL A 190 4.73 13.67 20.74
C VAL A 190 4.73 13.30 22.21
N LEU A 191 5.90 12.93 22.72
CA LEU A 191 6.20 12.71 24.13
C LEU A 191 7.29 13.70 24.56
N LEU A 192 6.96 14.57 25.49
CA LEU A 192 7.92 15.34 26.27
C LEU A 192 8.13 14.63 27.61
N VAL A 193 9.38 14.29 27.88
CA VAL A 193 9.87 13.82 29.17
C VAL A 193 10.57 14.99 29.83
N GLU A 194 10.13 15.36 31.02
CA GLU A 194 10.74 16.40 31.84
C GLU A 194 10.85 15.86 33.26
N GLU A 195 12.07 15.67 33.74
CA GLU A 195 12.37 14.99 35.01
C GLU A 195 11.62 13.65 35.10
N ASP A 196 10.80 13.46 36.13
CA ASP A 196 9.99 12.26 36.36
C ASP A 196 8.57 12.35 35.76
N GLN A 197 8.29 13.35 34.91
CA GLN A 197 6.97 13.59 34.33
C GLN A 197 6.95 13.36 32.82
N LEU A 198 5.84 12.78 32.35
CA LEU A 198 5.59 12.46 30.95
C LEU A 198 4.38 13.24 30.45
N TYR A 199 4.59 14.00 29.38
CA TYR A 199 3.54 14.79 28.72
C TYR A 199 3.38 14.30 27.27
N CYS A 200 2.22 13.71 27.00
CA CYS A 200 1.88 13.25 25.66
C CYS A 200 0.91 14.22 24.99
N ALA A 201 1.17 14.56 23.73
CA ALA A 201 0.24 15.25 22.84
C ALA A 201 0.00 14.43 21.58
N ASN A 202 -1.25 14.33 21.13
CA ASN A 202 -1.61 13.55 19.96
C ASN A 202 -2.62 14.29 19.09
N ALA A 203 -2.35 14.38 17.80
CA ALA A 203 -3.23 14.88 16.76
C ALA A 203 -3.21 13.91 15.57
N GLY A 204 -4.32 13.20 15.36
CA GLY A 204 -4.43 12.14 14.36
C GLY A 204 -4.51 10.75 14.98
N ASP A 205 -4.16 9.74 14.20
CA ASP A 205 -4.37 8.32 14.49
C ASP A 205 -3.08 7.53 14.80
N SER A 206 -1.93 8.20 14.84
CA SER A 206 -0.72 7.71 15.52
C SER A 206 -0.96 7.51 17.02
N ARG A 207 -0.04 6.81 17.71
CA ARG A 207 -0.23 6.45 19.13
C ARG A 207 1.07 6.35 19.92
N CYS A 208 1.00 6.76 21.18
CA CYS A 208 1.99 6.56 22.23
C CYS A 208 1.35 5.72 23.36
N VAL A 209 2.10 4.82 23.99
CA VAL A 209 1.61 3.86 25.01
C VAL A 209 2.57 3.73 26.18
#